data_AF-A0A822Z855-F1
#
_entry.id   AF-A0A822Z855-F1
#
_cell.length_a   1.000
_cell.length_b   1.000
_cell.length_c   1.000
_cell.angle_alpha   90.00
_cell.angle_beta   90.00
_cell.angle_gamma   90.00
#
_symmetry.space_group_name_H-M   'P 1'
#
loop_
_entity.id
_entity.type
_entity.pdbx_description
1 polymer ?
#
loop_
_entity_poly.entity_id
_entity_poly.type
_entity_poly.pdbx_seq_one_letter_code
_entity_poly.pdbx_strand_id
1 'polypeptide(L)'
;MAKSLEGFQPMFGKPKAEWEVPSSLPLLPFMFHVHALDSFHLRVHVTDFQSCTWAATRSIEQLEDLRDDIGIGGSWSDFIDYLIASVRSENVKLVLSRPSKSSGGTGPMFAKLIAHKSKGMPLISIALDRIMDSTANDAMANLSLELFKAYETKHNLVVKEQERTCWLTQILSAEKRSRLSKIFYPQKLVNGLSLHIAGQK
;
A
#
# COMPACT_ATOMS: atom_id res chain seq x y z
N MET A 1 0.18 10.91 -25.21
CA MET A 1 1.14 9.98 -24.58
C MET A 1 0.70 8.57 -24.88
N ALA A 2 1.62 7.64 -25.12
CA ALA A 2 1.26 6.22 -25.22
C ALA A 2 0.71 5.77 -23.86
N LYS A 3 -0.37 5.00 -23.87
CA LYS A 3 -0.98 4.46 -22.65
C LYS A 3 -0.13 3.28 -22.20
N SER A 4 0.43 3.39 -21.00
CA SER A 4 1.27 2.35 -20.42
C SER A 4 1.05 2.29 -18.90
N LEU A 5 1.49 1.17 -18.32
CA LEU A 5 1.59 0.94 -16.88
C LEU A 5 3.05 1.12 -16.39
N GLU A 6 3.87 1.83 -17.16
CA GLU A 6 5.27 2.05 -16.80
C GLU A 6 5.36 2.83 -15.49
N GLY A 7 6.15 2.32 -14.54
CA GLY A 7 6.27 2.91 -13.20
C GLY A 7 5.15 2.53 -12.22
N PHE A 8 4.16 1.72 -12.63
CA PHE A 8 3.11 1.23 -11.74
C PHE A 8 3.73 0.42 -10.58
N GLN A 9 3.51 0.89 -9.35
CA GLN A 9 4.05 0.23 -8.15
C GLN A 9 3.11 -0.88 -7.67
N PRO A 10 3.62 -2.08 -7.34
CA PRO A 10 2.83 -3.14 -6.76
C PRO A 10 2.08 -2.70 -5.50
N MET A 11 0.86 -3.21 -5.33
CA MET A 11 0.00 -2.90 -4.19
C MET A 11 -0.47 -4.19 -3.52
N PHE A 12 -0.39 -4.20 -2.19
CA PHE A 12 -0.90 -5.27 -1.36
C PHE A 12 -2.00 -4.72 -0.46
N GLY A 13 -3.00 -5.54 -0.18
CA GLY A 13 -4.04 -5.16 0.77
C GLY A 13 -4.90 -6.34 1.20
N LYS A 14 -5.71 -6.09 2.22
CA LYS A 14 -6.66 -7.05 2.77
C LYS A 14 -8.07 -6.62 2.35
N PRO A 15 -8.75 -7.36 1.45
CA PRO A 15 -10.11 -7.04 1.10
C PRO A 15 -11.06 -7.55 2.18
N LYS A 16 -12.19 -6.86 2.37
CA LYS A 16 -13.31 -7.39 3.16
C LYS A 16 -14.06 -8.41 2.31
N ALA A 17 -13.93 -9.69 2.65
CA ALA A 17 -14.60 -10.75 1.91
C ALA A 17 -16.06 -10.90 2.36
N GLU A 18 -16.97 -11.02 1.39
CA GLU A 18 -18.39 -11.25 1.61
C GLU A 18 -18.96 -12.19 0.54
N TRP A 19 -19.98 -12.96 0.92
CA TRP A 19 -20.72 -13.77 -0.05
C TRP A 19 -21.75 -12.90 -0.76
N GLU A 20 -21.88 -13.05 -2.08
CA GLU A 20 -22.93 -12.36 -2.85
C GLU A 20 -24.33 -12.72 -2.33
N VAL A 21 -24.53 -14.00 -2.00
CA VAL A 21 -25.71 -14.48 -1.28
C VAL A 21 -25.28 -14.84 0.15
N PRO A 22 -25.93 -14.30 1.20
CA PRO A 22 -25.53 -14.58 2.58
C PRO A 22 -25.39 -16.09 2.84
N SER A 23 -24.22 -16.46 3.35
CA SER A 23 -23.87 -17.85 3.68
C SER A 23 -23.32 -17.88 5.10
N SER A 24 -23.62 -18.96 5.83
CA SER A 24 -23.11 -19.21 7.17
C SER A 24 -21.66 -19.72 7.19
N LEU A 25 -21.05 -19.93 6.02
CA LEU A 25 -19.68 -20.41 5.93
C LEU A 25 -18.69 -19.30 6.33
N PRO A 26 -17.79 -19.56 7.29
CA PRO A 26 -16.76 -18.60 7.65
C PRO A 26 -15.83 -18.36 6.47
N LEU A 27 -15.54 -17.09 6.20
CA LEU A 27 -14.55 -16.69 5.20
C LEU A 27 -13.20 -16.50 5.87
N LEU A 28 -12.17 -17.11 5.29
CA LEU A 28 -10.80 -16.86 5.70
C LEU A 28 -10.40 -15.41 5.35
N PRO A 29 -9.40 -14.85 6.04
CA PRO A 29 -8.80 -13.60 5.62
C PRO A 29 -8.16 -13.76 4.25
N PHE A 30 -8.52 -12.87 3.33
CA PHE A 30 -7.90 -12.81 2.02
C PHE A 30 -6.82 -11.73 1.97
N MET A 31 -5.91 -11.88 1.03
CA MET A 31 -5.00 -10.83 0.63
C MET A 31 -5.04 -10.69 -0.89
N PHE A 32 -4.98 -9.44 -1.36
CA PHE A 32 -4.82 -9.16 -2.79
C PHE A 32 -3.44 -8.60 -3.08
N HIS A 33 -2.98 -8.83 -4.30
CA HIS A 33 -1.78 -8.25 -4.88
C HIS A 33 -2.11 -7.74 -6.29
N VAL A 34 -1.89 -6.45 -6.52
CA VAL A 34 -2.09 -5.80 -7.83
C VAL A 34 -0.74 -5.30 -8.33
N HIS A 35 -0.31 -5.73 -9.50
CA HIS A 35 0.98 -5.36 -10.10
C HIS A 35 0.88 -5.34 -11.62
N ALA A 36 1.77 -4.59 -12.26
CA ALA A 36 1.97 -4.67 -13.70
C ALA A 36 2.83 -5.90 -14.02
N LEU A 37 2.41 -6.74 -14.97
CA LEU A 37 3.26 -7.81 -15.52
C LEU A 37 4.26 -7.25 -16.53
N ASP A 38 3.81 -6.27 -17.29
CA ASP A 38 4.57 -5.51 -18.28
C ASP A 38 3.92 -4.14 -18.46
N SER A 39 4.38 -3.35 -19.43
CA SER A 39 3.86 -2.01 -19.70
C SER A 39 2.40 -1.96 -20.16
N PHE A 40 1.76 -3.11 -20.43
CA PHE A 40 0.43 -3.21 -21.03
C PHE A 40 -0.56 -4.07 -20.24
N HIS A 41 -0.09 -4.90 -19.31
CA HIS A 41 -0.92 -5.85 -18.58
C HIS A 41 -0.87 -5.63 -17.07
N LEU A 42 -2.04 -5.42 -16.48
CA LEU A 42 -2.24 -5.37 -15.04
C LEU A 42 -2.72 -6.73 -14.53
N ARG A 43 -2.01 -7.30 -13.55
CA ARG A 43 -2.40 -8.53 -12.87
C ARG A 43 -2.96 -8.23 -11.50
N VAL A 44 -4.07 -8.88 -11.19
CA VAL A 44 -4.67 -8.95 -9.86
C VAL A 44 -4.61 -10.40 -9.41
N HIS A 45 -4.08 -10.64 -8.23
CA HIS A 45 -4.16 -11.91 -7.51
C HIS A 45 -4.91 -11.71 -6.20
N VAL A 46 -5.70 -12.70 -5.81
CA VAL A 46 -6.35 -12.75 -4.50
C VAL A 46 -6.22 -14.15 -3.95
N THR A 47 -5.81 -14.32 -2.70
CA THR A 47 -5.64 -15.64 -2.09
C THR A 47 -5.94 -15.63 -0.59
N ASP A 48 -6.45 -16.77 -0.09
CA ASP A 48 -6.52 -17.10 1.35
C ASP A 48 -5.28 -17.84 1.85
N PHE A 49 -4.28 -18.09 0.98
CA PHE A 49 -3.11 -18.93 1.23
C PHE A 49 -3.42 -20.37 1.67
N GLN A 50 -4.63 -20.86 1.39
CA GLN A 50 -5.05 -22.19 1.82
C GLN A 50 -5.75 -22.97 0.70
N SER A 51 -6.90 -22.47 0.23
CA SER A 51 -7.83 -23.24 -0.59
C SER A 51 -8.31 -22.50 -1.84
N CYS A 52 -8.15 -21.18 -1.83
CA CYS A 52 -8.76 -20.31 -2.80
C CYS A 52 -7.75 -19.26 -3.25
N THR A 53 -7.36 -19.40 -4.51
CA THR A 53 -6.56 -18.41 -5.22
C THR A 53 -7.28 -18.03 -6.51
N TRP A 54 -7.42 -16.75 -6.76
CA TRP A 54 -8.00 -16.20 -7.98
C TRP A 54 -7.07 -15.19 -8.62
N ALA A 55 -7.29 -14.97 -9.91
CA ALA A 55 -6.53 -14.02 -10.66
C ALA A 55 -7.31 -13.39 -11.80
N ALA A 56 -6.87 -12.22 -12.22
CA ALA A 56 -7.26 -11.63 -13.50
C ALA A 56 -6.06 -10.89 -14.09
N THR A 57 -5.91 -10.97 -15.41
CA THR A 57 -5.04 -10.06 -16.17
C THR A 57 -5.93 -9.13 -16.99
N ARG A 58 -5.65 -7.83 -16.94
CA ARG A 58 -6.34 -6.82 -17.73
C ARG A 58 -5.33 -6.11 -18.63
N SER A 59 -5.60 -6.10 -19.93
CA SER A 59 -4.82 -5.30 -20.88
C SER A 59 -5.18 -3.81 -20.76
N ILE A 60 -4.38 -2.93 -21.39
CA ILE A 60 -4.70 -1.49 -21.47
C ILE A 60 -6.08 -1.28 -22.05
N GLU A 61 -6.43 -1.98 -23.13
CA GLU A 61 -7.73 -1.84 -23.80
C GLU A 61 -8.88 -2.20 -22.85
N GLN A 62 -8.76 -3.31 -22.11
CA GLN A 62 -9.78 -3.70 -21.14
C GLN A 62 -9.88 -2.73 -19.95
N LEU A 63 -8.77 -2.08 -19.59
CA LEU A 63 -8.75 -1.06 -18.55
C LEU A 63 -9.35 0.27 -19.05
N GLU A 64 -9.21 0.58 -20.33
CA GLU A 64 -9.91 1.70 -20.97
C GLU A 64 -11.40 1.45 -21.07
N ASP A 65 -11.81 0.27 -21.52
CA ASP A 65 -13.22 -0.13 -21.54
C ASP A 65 -13.82 0.01 -20.13
N LEU A 66 -13.09 -0.48 -19.12
CA LEU A 66 -13.48 -0.31 -17.72
C LEU A 66 -13.60 1.18 -17.33
N ARG A 67 -12.65 2.04 -17.73
CA ARG A 67 -12.69 3.48 -17.44
C ARG A 67 -13.95 4.12 -18.04
N ASP A 68 -14.25 3.76 -19.28
CA ASP A 68 -15.38 4.30 -20.03
C ASP A 68 -16.70 3.79 -19.43
N ASP A 69 -16.78 2.52 -19.02
CA ASP A 69 -17.92 1.91 -18.33
C ASP A 69 -18.26 2.58 -16.99
N ILE A 70 -17.24 2.93 -16.20
CA ILE A 70 -17.43 3.61 -14.90
C ILE A 70 -17.59 5.12 -15.05
N GLY A 71 -17.40 5.67 -16.25
CA GLY A 71 -17.57 7.08 -16.56
C GLY A 71 -16.51 8.01 -15.95
N ILE A 72 -15.28 7.53 -15.74
CA ILE A 72 -14.18 8.38 -15.27
C ILE A 72 -13.58 9.14 -16.46
N GLY A 73 -13.89 10.42 -16.55
CA GLY A 73 -13.28 11.32 -17.54
C GLY A 73 -11.83 11.70 -17.17
N GLY A 74 -11.14 12.33 -18.12
CA GLY A 74 -9.75 12.80 -17.94
C GLY A 74 -8.75 12.02 -18.79
N SER A 75 -7.47 12.19 -18.47
CA SER A 75 -6.38 11.50 -19.14
C SER A 75 -6.25 10.04 -18.67
N TRP A 76 -5.44 9.26 -19.38
CA TRP A 76 -5.09 7.90 -18.95
C TRP A 76 -4.45 7.88 -17.56
N SER A 77 -3.53 8.82 -17.30
CA SER A 77 -2.87 8.93 -16.00
C SER A 77 -3.85 9.25 -14.88
N ASP A 78 -4.84 10.12 -15.12
CA ASP A 78 -5.89 10.42 -14.14
C ASP A 78 -6.69 9.17 -13.76
N PHE A 79 -6.97 8.31 -14.76
CA PHE A 79 -7.63 7.03 -14.51
C PHE A 79 -6.74 6.05 -13.73
N ILE A 80 -5.45 5.95 -14.06
CA ILE A 80 -4.52 5.09 -13.30
C ILE A 80 -4.36 5.58 -11.86
N ASP A 81 -4.26 6.89 -11.63
CA ASP A 81 -4.23 7.47 -10.30
C ASP A 81 -5.53 7.18 -9.54
N TYR A 82 -6.67 7.23 -10.22
CA TYR A 82 -7.96 6.85 -9.67
C TYR A 82 -8.03 5.36 -9.29
N LEU A 83 -7.53 4.47 -10.16
CA LEU A 83 -7.42 3.04 -9.91
C LEU A 83 -6.56 2.76 -8.68
N ILE A 84 -5.37 3.36 -8.62
CA ILE A 84 -4.45 3.26 -7.49
C ILE A 84 -5.11 3.74 -6.20
N ALA A 85 -5.75 4.91 -6.22
CA ALA A 85 -6.43 5.47 -5.06
C ALA A 85 -7.60 4.58 -4.59
N SER A 86 -8.31 3.94 -5.52
CA SER A 86 -9.41 3.02 -5.22
C SER A 86 -8.90 1.74 -4.56
N VAL A 87 -7.85 1.13 -5.11
CA VAL A 87 -7.26 -0.12 -4.58
C VAL A 87 -6.54 0.11 -3.25
N ARG A 88 -5.96 1.30 -3.02
CA ARG A 88 -5.33 1.66 -1.74
C ARG A 88 -6.31 2.09 -0.65
N SER A 89 -7.58 2.26 -0.99
CA SER A 89 -8.58 2.68 -0.01
C SER A 89 -8.88 1.52 0.96
N GLU A 90 -9.45 1.85 2.12
CA GLU A 90 -9.93 0.84 3.07
C GLU A 90 -11.21 0.12 2.59
N ASN A 91 -11.74 0.51 1.43
CA ASN A 91 -13.02 0.05 0.93
C ASN A 91 -12.89 -0.94 -0.22
N VAL A 92 -11.94 -1.87 -0.10
CA VAL A 92 -11.81 -2.98 -1.03
C VAL A 92 -12.58 -4.18 -0.51
N LYS A 93 -13.46 -4.72 -1.34
CA LYS A 93 -14.27 -5.90 -1.06
C LYS A 93 -13.95 -7.02 -2.00
N LEU A 94 -14.01 -8.25 -1.49
CA LEU A 94 -13.98 -9.46 -2.30
C LEU A 94 -15.36 -10.09 -2.23
N VAL A 95 -16.11 -10.05 -3.33
CA VAL A 95 -17.42 -10.67 -3.42
C VAL A 95 -17.27 -12.05 -4.02
N LEU A 96 -17.74 -13.07 -3.29
CA LEU A 96 -17.64 -14.48 -3.67
C LEU A 96 -19.02 -15.04 -4.03
N SER A 97 -19.08 -15.77 -5.13
CA SER A 97 -20.32 -16.36 -5.65
C SER A 97 -20.15 -17.84 -5.98
N ARG A 98 -21.18 -18.63 -5.67
CA ARG A 98 -21.29 -20.04 -6.07
C ARG A 98 -22.32 -20.18 -7.19
N PRO A 99 -22.04 -21.00 -8.22
CA PRO A 99 -23.08 -21.44 -9.13
C PRO A 99 -24.12 -22.25 -8.35
N SER A 100 -25.39 -22.08 -8.72
CA SER A 100 -26.53 -22.68 -8.04
C SER A 100 -26.49 -24.22 -8.12
N LYS A 101 -26.42 -24.86 -6.94
CA LYS A 101 -26.82 -26.24 -6.51
C LYS A 101 -26.78 -27.47 -7.44
N SER A 102 -26.31 -27.43 -8.70
CA SER A 102 -26.34 -28.60 -9.60
C SER A 102 -25.01 -29.37 -9.73
N SER A 103 -23.90 -28.83 -9.23
CA SER A 103 -22.63 -29.57 -9.19
C SER A 103 -22.06 -29.58 -7.79
N GLY A 104 -21.70 -30.76 -7.29
CA GLY A 104 -21.08 -30.99 -5.98
C GLY A 104 -19.69 -30.38 -5.81
N GLY A 105 -19.40 -29.25 -6.47
CA GLY A 105 -18.15 -28.51 -6.38
C GLY A 105 -18.03 -27.77 -5.04
N THR A 106 -16.95 -28.07 -4.32
CA THR A 106 -16.69 -27.62 -2.94
C THR A 106 -16.07 -26.22 -2.85
N GLY A 107 -16.48 -25.24 -3.68
CA GLY A 107 -15.92 -23.89 -3.55
C GLY A 107 -16.59 -22.77 -4.36
N PRO A 108 -16.33 -21.50 -4.03
CA PRO A 108 -16.71 -20.35 -4.85
C PRO A 108 -16.09 -20.50 -6.25
N MET A 109 -16.89 -20.41 -7.31
CA MET A 109 -16.36 -20.46 -8.68
C MET A 109 -16.08 -19.07 -9.23
N PHE A 110 -16.78 -18.04 -8.73
CA PHE A 110 -16.63 -16.67 -9.21
C PHE A 110 -16.24 -15.77 -8.05
N ALA A 111 -15.27 -14.89 -8.30
CA ALA A 111 -14.84 -13.87 -7.37
C ALA A 111 -14.77 -12.53 -8.10
N LYS A 112 -15.10 -11.44 -7.39
CA LYS A 112 -14.99 -10.08 -7.91
C LYS A 112 -14.33 -9.21 -6.86
N LEU A 113 -13.25 -8.54 -7.27
CA LEU A 113 -12.64 -7.50 -6.45
C LEU A 113 -13.33 -6.18 -6.76
N ILE A 114 -13.95 -5.60 -5.74
CA ILE A 114 -14.64 -4.32 -5.83
C ILE A 114 -13.86 -3.30 -5.01
N ALA A 115 -13.51 -2.17 -5.60
CA ALA A 115 -12.83 -1.09 -4.92
C ALA A 115 -13.49 0.25 -5.26
N HIS A 116 -13.60 1.16 -4.30
CA HIS A 116 -13.92 2.55 -4.57
C HIS A 116 -12.91 3.47 -3.91
N LYS A 117 -12.69 4.65 -4.48
CA LYS A 117 -11.83 5.68 -3.89
C LYS A 117 -12.43 6.29 -2.62
N SER A 118 -13.74 6.55 -2.65
CA SER A 118 -14.51 7.10 -1.54
C SER A 118 -16.01 6.91 -1.79
N LYS A 119 -16.84 7.09 -0.75
CA LYS A 119 -18.29 7.02 -0.88
C LYS A 119 -18.80 8.01 -1.94
N GLY A 120 -19.66 7.52 -2.84
CA GLY A 120 -20.25 8.32 -3.92
C GLY A 120 -19.41 8.42 -5.19
N MET A 121 -18.19 7.87 -5.21
CA MET A 121 -17.37 7.75 -6.42
C MET A 121 -17.69 6.45 -7.17
N PRO A 122 -17.40 6.39 -8.48
CA PRO A 122 -17.57 5.15 -9.26
C PRO A 122 -16.84 3.94 -8.65
N LEU A 123 -17.35 2.75 -8.93
CA LEU A 123 -16.80 1.50 -8.40
C LEU A 123 -15.94 0.83 -9.46
N ILE A 124 -14.74 0.42 -9.08
CA ILE A 124 -13.90 -0.46 -9.87
C ILE A 124 -14.29 -1.89 -9.53
N SER A 125 -14.69 -2.65 -10.53
CA SER A 125 -15.10 -4.05 -10.38
C SER A 125 -14.29 -4.92 -11.33
N ILE A 126 -13.40 -5.75 -10.78
CA ILE A 126 -12.58 -6.67 -11.55
C ILE A 126 -13.06 -8.09 -11.25
N ALA A 127 -13.65 -8.76 -12.25
CA ALA A 127 -13.95 -10.18 -12.18
C ALA A 127 -12.65 -10.99 -12.20
N LEU A 128 -12.58 -12.03 -11.36
CA LEU A 128 -11.43 -12.88 -11.14
C LEU A 128 -11.79 -14.34 -11.43
N ASP A 129 -10.87 -15.02 -12.10
CA ASP A 129 -10.96 -16.44 -12.41
C ASP A 129 -10.24 -17.26 -11.35
N ARG A 130 -10.83 -18.37 -10.94
CA ARG A 130 -10.22 -19.26 -9.96
C ARG A 130 -9.08 -20.03 -10.61
N ILE A 131 -7.90 -20.01 -10.00
CA ILE A 131 -6.74 -20.78 -10.46
C ILE A 131 -6.52 -21.98 -9.54
N MET A 132 -6.13 -23.13 -10.12
CA MET A 132 -6.00 -24.42 -9.44
C MET A 132 -4.55 -24.92 -9.44
N ASP A 133 -4.30 -25.95 -8.64
CA ASP A 133 -3.12 -26.82 -8.67
C ASP A 133 -1.79 -26.05 -8.60
N SER A 134 -0.81 -26.44 -9.42
CA SER A 134 0.52 -25.81 -9.46
C SER A 134 0.44 -24.32 -9.76
N THR A 135 -0.48 -23.88 -10.62
CA THR A 135 -0.65 -22.44 -10.95
C THR A 135 -1.06 -21.64 -9.72
N ALA A 136 -1.91 -22.20 -8.85
CA ALA A 136 -2.27 -21.56 -7.59
C ALA A 136 -1.07 -21.49 -6.63
N ASN A 137 -0.28 -22.56 -6.54
CA ASN A 137 0.91 -22.62 -5.71
C ASN A 137 1.97 -21.62 -6.17
N ASP A 138 2.22 -21.53 -7.48
CA ASP A 138 3.16 -20.59 -8.08
C ASP A 138 2.71 -19.14 -7.82
N ALA A 139 1.41 -18.86 -7.96
CA ALA A 139 0.86 -17.55 -7.66
C ALA A 139 1.05 -17.17 -6.18
N MET A 140 0.79 -18.10 -5.25
CA MET A 140 1.00 -17.88 -3.82
C MET A 140 2.49 -17.71 -3.49
N ALA A 141 3.38 -18.49 -4.09
CA ALA A 141 4.83 -18.40 -3.89
C ALA A 141 5.36 -17.04 -4.38
N ASN A 142 5.00 -16.64 -5.59
CA ASN A 142 5.38 -15.35 -6.17
C ASN A 142 4.87 -14.19 -5.32
N LEU A 143 3.58 -14.23 -4.95
CA LEU A 143 2.98 -13.20 -4.12
C LEU A 143 3.62 -13.13 -2.73
N SER A 144 4.01 -14.26 -2.13
CA SER A 144 4.73 -14.30 -0.85
C SER A 144 6.11 -13.68 -0.96
N LEU A 145 6.84 -13.99 -2.04
CA LEU A 145 8.16 -13.43 -2.31
C LEU A 145 8.10 -11.92 -2.52
N GLU A 146 7.15 -11.44 -3.33
CA GLU A 146 6.97 -10.00 -3.57
C GLU A 146 6.54 -9.25 -2.30
N LEU A 147 5.69 -9.85 -1.47
CA LEU A 147 5.34 -9.28 -0.17
C LEU A 147 6.58 -9.16 0.73
N PHE A 148 7.42 -10.19 0.77
CA PHE A 148 8.65 -10.17 1.57
C PHE A 148 9.63 -9.08 1.09
N LYS A 149 9.84 -8.94 -0.23
CA LYS A 149 10.66 -7.87 -0.80
C LYS A 149 10.13 -6.48 -0.45
N ALA A 150 8.81 -6.30 -0.54
CA ALA A 150 8.16 -5.03 -0.18
C ALA A 150 8.34 -4.73 1.32
N TYR A 151 8.24 -5.76 2.17
CA TYR A 151 8.51 -5.64 3.60
C TYR A 151 9.96 -5.26 3.88
N GLU A 152 10.95 -5.97 3.31
CA GLU A 152 12.38 -5.65 3.51
C GLU A 152 12.70 -4.22 3.09
N THR A 153 12.20 -3.80 1.93
CA THR A 153 12.39 -2.43 1.43
C THR A 153 11.85 -1.40 2.43
N LYS A 154 10.61 -1.60 2.89
CA LYS A 154 9.98 -0.68 3.84
C LYS A 154 10.66 -0.72 5.21
N HIS A 155 11.07 -1.89 5.67
CA HIS A 155 11.79 -2.08 6.93
C HIS A 155 13.12 -1.32 6.89
N ASN A 156 13.92 -1.49 5.83
CA ASN A 156 15.18 -0.79 5.65
C ASN A 156 15.02 0.74 5.62
N LEU A 157 13.95 1.24 4.99
CA LEU A 157 13.65 2.68 5.00
C LEU A 157 13.32 3.18 6.41
N VAL A 158 12.53 2.43 7.17
CA VAL A 158 12.19 2.78 8.56
C VAL A 158 13.44 2.78 9.45
N VAL A 159 14.32 1.78 9.31
CA VAL A 159 15.59 1.72 10.05
C VAL A 159 16.45 2.96 9.76
N LYS A 160 16.63 3.32 8.48
CA LYS A 160 17.39 4.52 8.09
C LYS A 160 16.80 5.81 8.64
N GLU A 161 15.47 5.96 8.60
CA GLU A 161 14.82 7.13 9.18
C GLU A 161 14.95 7.19 10.71
N GLN A 162 14.91 6.04 11.38
CA GLN A 162 15.12 5.95 12.82
C GLN A 162 16.55 6.36 13.21
N GLU A 163 17.56 5.90 12.48
CA GLU A 163 18.96 6.29 12.65
C GLU A 163 19.16 7.80 12.44
N ARG A 164 18.59 8.34 11.34
CA ARG A 164 18.62 9.77 11.03
C ARG A 164 17.99 10.61 12.15
N THR A 165 16.86 10.15 12.68
CA THR A 165 16.13 10.82 13.77
C THR A 165 16.93 10.81 15.07
N CYS A 166 17.60 9.69 15.39
CA CYS A 166 18.50 9.59 16.54
C CYS A 166 19.65 10.59 16.43
N TRP A 167 20.32 10.62 15.27
CA TRP A 167 21.43 11.54 15.00
C TRP A 167 21.02 13.01 15.11
N LEU A 168 19.90 13.40 14.49
CA LEU A 168 19.37 14.77 14.57
C LEU A 168 19.04 15.17 16.01
N THR A 169 18.48 14.24 16.79
CA THR A 169 18.14 14.48 18.21
C THR A 169 19.40 14.74 19.04
N GLN A 170 20.49 14.02 18.77
CA GLN A 170 21.78 14.22 19.44
C GLN A 170 22.37 15.60 19.13
N ILE A 171 22.36 16.00 17.86
CA ILE A 171 22.83 17.32 17.42
C ILE A 171 22.02 18.44 18.04
N LEU A 172 20.68 18.35 17.99
CA LEU A 172 19.80 19.36 18.58
C LEU A 172 20.06 19.52 20.08
N SER A 173 20.27 18.42 20.78
CA SER A 173 20.62 18.43 22.21
C SER A 173 21.99 19.07 22.47
N ALA A 174 22.99 18.78 21.63
CA ALA A 174 24.31 19.40 21.71
C ALA A 174 24.26 20.90 21.45
N GLU A 175 23.51 21.32 20.43
CA GLU A 175 23.31 22.74 20.11
C GLU A 175 22.58 23.47 21.25
N LYS A 176 21.50 22.89 21.79
CA LYS A 176 20.77 23.48 22.93
C LYS A 176 21.67 23.66 24.15
N ARG A 177 22.51 22.67 24.47
CA ARG A 177 23.52 22.78 25.55
C ARG A 177 24.51 23.90 25.27
N SER A 178 25.02 24.01 24.04
CA SER A 178 25.96 25.08 23.65
C SER A 178 25.32 26.48 23.69
N ARG A 179 24.06 26.62 23.27
CA ARG A 179 23.33 27.89 23.37
C ARG A 179 23.12 28.30 24.82
N LEU A 180 22.71 27.36 25.68
CA LEU A 180 22.55 27.62 27.11
C LEU A 180 23.88 28.01 27.77
N SER A 181 24.98 27.33 27.47
CA SER A 181 26.29 27.75 28.00
C SER A 181 26.69 29.14 27.51
N LYS A 182 26.47 29.48 26.24
CA LYS A 182 26.73 30.84 25.72
C LYS A 182 25.86 31.93 26.36
N ILE A 183 24.66 31.61 26.82
CA ILE A 183 23.77 32.55 27.54
C ILE A 183 24.16 32.70 29.02
N PHE A 184 24.71 31.66 29.66
CA PHE A 184 25.14 31.72 31.06
C PHE A 184 26.58 32.23 31.27
N TYR A 185 27.43 32.18 30.24
CA TYR A 185 28.80 32.70 30.29
C TYR A 185 29.01 34.23 30.11
N PRO A 186 28.08 35.10 29.68
CA PRO A 186 28.33 36.55 29.62
C PRO A 186 28.49 37.21 30.99
N GLN A 187 28.03 36.58 32.08
CA GLN A 187 28.00 37.21 33.41
C GLN A 187 29.28 37.02 34.24
N LYS A 188 30.21 36.14 33.84
CA LYS A 188 31.43 35.90 34.63
C LYS A 188 32.64 36.75 34.24
N LEU A 189 32.60 37.43 33.09
CA LEU A 189 33.69 38.33 32.66
C LEU A 189 33.51 39.79 33.09
N VAL A 190 32.29 40.21 33.46
CA VAL A 190 32.05 41.60 33.91
C VAL A 190 32.34 41.79 35.41
N ASN A 191 32.21 40.74 36.23
CA ASN A 191 32.43 40.85 37.68
C ASN A 191 33.90 40.65 38.11
N GLY A 192 34.79 40.23 37.22
CA GLY A 192 36.21 39.99 37.51
C GLY A 192 37.12 41.21 37.28
N LEU A 193 36.66 42.23 36.55
CA LEU A 193 37.47 43.42 36.21
C LEU A 193 37.19 44.64 37.10
N SER A 194 36.13 44.63 37.92
CA SER A 194 35.82 45.75 38.83
C SER A 194 36.50 45.68 40.20
N LEU A 195 37.24 44.61 40.53
CA LEU A 195 37.88 44.44 41.85
C LEU A 195 39.40 44.68 41.86
N HIS A 196 40.01 45.11 40.74
CA HIS A 196 41.46 45.36 40.69
C HIS A 196 41.89 46.82 40.52
N ILE A 197 40.94 47.78 40.49
CA ILE A 197 41.26 49.22 40.37
C ILE A 197 41.13 49.98 41.71
N ALA A 198 40.51 49.40 42.74
CA ALA A 198 40.30 50.09 44.03
C ALA A 198 41.43 49.89 45.07
N GLY A 199 42.63 49.49 44.64
CA GLY A 199 43.68 49.06 45.57
C GLY A 199 45.12 49.28 45.12
N GLN A 200 45.43 50.32 44.35
CA GLN A 200 46.81 50.83 44.26
C GLN A 200 46.83 52.35 44.09
N LYS A 201 47.42 52.99 45.11
CA LYS A 201 47.81 54.40 45.30
C LYS A 201 46.74 55.37 45.81
#